data_AF-A0A1Y1REW5-F1
#
_entry.id   AF-A0A1Y1REW5-F1
#
_cell.length_a   1.000
_cell.length_b   1.000
_cell.length_c   1.000
_cell.angle_alpha   90.00
_cell.angle_beta   90.00
_cell.angle_gamma   90.00
#
_symmetry.space_group_name_H-M   'P 1'
#
loop_
_entity.id
_entity.type
_entity.pdbx_description
1 polymer ?
#
loop_
_entity_poly.entity_id
_entity_poly.type
_entity_poly.pdbx_seq_one_letter_code
_entity_poly.pdbx_strand_id
1 'polypeptide(L)'
;MKYIRILLFIFSGLFFAGASYAWITGGFLVSPMGIRISMTRPNYPFAYGLGMMMIGVGLSKNWRLSGSVSARLVRLSFWERLVLFLIPIALLQALFYLLPNNEFWNLDSEGDVGTFYSAVALFFAGLIVYDIFRLEKGMGATRREAWLPILFLFWGLSIDELVSAHNATVHFLRQLGLFGEISQHSERYEQWPWVIFLSPFAIAVIFYMKRFFTDRFHHCRRSFILSGIGLVVWINAYLFEIMVATSFPRKLQGGIEEGSELLGTTLFGLAFLEFFAYTARSYPKLEASEEDAVRKPLRF
;
A
#
# COMPACT_ATOMS: atom_id res chain seq x y z
N MET A 1 1.35 -23.62 12.84
CA MET A 1 1.85 -22.86 14.03
C MET A 1 3.01 -21.90 13.76
N LYS A 2 4.01 -22.22 12.92
CA LYS A 2 5.19 -21.36 12.71
C LYS A 2 4.88 -19.99 12.06
N TYR A 3 3.90 -19.95 11.15
CA TYR A 3 3.48 -18.72 10.44
C TYR A 3 2.64 -17.77 11.29
N ILE A 4 1.81 -18.29 12.20
CA ILE A 4 1.04 -17.49 13.17
C ILE A 4 1.98 -16.75 14.12
N ARG A 5 3.08 -17.38 14.55
CA ARG A 5 4.09 -16.73 15.40
C ARG A 5 4.83 -15.61 14.69
N ILE A 6 5.06 -15.70 13.38
CA ILE A 6 5.74 -14.66 12.59
C ILE A 6 4.81 -13.47 12.35
N LEU A 7 3.54 -13.73 12.01
CA LEU A 7 2.52 -12.67 11.90
C LEU A 7 2.32 -11.96 13.23
N LEU A 8 2.21 -12.71 14.33
CA LEU A 8 2.13 -12.14 15.68
C LEU A 8 3.38 -11.32 16.00
N PHE A 9 4.58 -11.77 15.64
CA PHE A 9 5.82 -11.04 15.90
C PHE A 9 5.94 -9.74 15.10
N ILE A 10 5.54 -9.74 13.83
CA ILE A 10 5.55 -8.55 12.96
C ILE A 10 4.48 -7.55 13.43
N PHE A 11 3.25 -8.01 13.68
CA PHE A 11 2.18 -7.16 14.21
C PHE A 11 2.52 -6.64 15.60
N SER A 12 3.08 -7.46 16.49
CA SER A 12 3.50 -7.01 17.82
C SER A 12 4.65 -6.01 17.74
N GLY A 13 5.58 -6.16 16.77
CA GLY A 13 6.69 -5.23 16.59
C GLY A 13 6.27 -3.87 16.04
N LEU A 14 5.37 -3.85 15.05
CA LEU A 14 4.80 -2.61 14.50
C LEU A 14 3.88 -1.93 15.52
N PHE A 15 3.08 -2.71 16.25
CA PHE A 15 2.23 -2.21 17.33
C PHE A 15 3.07 -1.64 18.48
N PHE A 16 4.13 -2.32 18.94
CA PHE A 16 5.02 -1.80 19.97
C PHE A 16 5.82 -0.59 19.51
N ALA A 17 6.29 -0.54 18.26
CA ALA A 17 7.02 0.62 17.74
C ALA A 17 6.11 1.86 17.65
N GLY A 18 4.88 1.68 17.14
CA GLY A 18 3.86 2.74 17.10
C GLY A 18 3.44 3.20 18.49
N ALA A 19 3.16 2.26 19.40
CA ALA A 19 2.76 2.55 20.78
C ALA A 19 3.90 3.18 21.61
N SER A 20 5.13 2.69 21.47
CA SER A 20 6.30 3.22 22.20
C SER A 20 6.68 4.62 21.72
N TYR A 21 6.59 4.89 20.41
CA TYR A 21 6.87 6.21 19.88
C TYR A 21 5.77 7.22 20.26
N ALA A 22 4.50 6.82 20.18
CA ALA A 22 3.36 7.63 20.65
C ALA A 22 3.47 7.94 22.16
N TRP A 23 3.97 6.99 22.95
CA TRP A 23 4.16 7.15 24.39
C TRP A 23 5.37 8.02 24.75
N ILE A 24 6.49 7.88 24.04
CA ILE A 24 7.74 8.63 24.30
C ILE A 24 7.63 10.09 23.87
N THR A 25 6.88 10.41 22.82
CA THR A 25 6.91 11.75 22.22
C THR A 25 5.86 12.72 22.75
N GLY A 26 4.92 12.29 23.60
CA GLY A 26 3.96 13.18 24.25
C GLY A 26 3.11 14.05 23.29
N GLY A 27 3.08 13.72 21.99
CA GLY A 27 2.36 14.48 20.97
C GLY A 27 2.95 15.87 20.69
N PHE A 28 4.02 15.96 19.90
CA PHE A 28 4.44 17.24 19.33
C PHE A 28 3.49 17.65 18.19
N LEU A 29 2.99 18.90 18.26
CA LEU A 29 2.40 19.59 17.13
C LEU A 29 3.54 20.20 16.31
N VAL A 30 3.77 19.68 15.12
CA VAL A 30 4.69 20.30 14.16
C VAL A 30 3.84 20.90 13.06
N SER A 31 4.06 22.18 12.73
CA SER A 31 3.26 22.91 11.75
C SER A 31 4.09 23.41 10.55
N PRO A 32 4.72 22.51 9.77
CA PRO A 32 5.37 22.93 8.54
C PRO A 32 4.30 23.46 7.57
N MET A 33 4.51 24.67 7.04
CA MET A 33 3.61 25.34 6.08
C MET A 33 2.16 25.55 6.59
N GLY A 34 1.95 25.63 7.91
CA GLY A 34 0.62 25.87 8.50
C GLY A 34 -0.26 24.62 8.60
N ILE A 35 0.21 23.45 8.20
CA ILE A 35 -0.50 22.17 8.36
C ILE A 35 -0.23 21.65 9.77
N ARG A 36 -1.25 21.63 10.64
CA ARG A 36 -1.11 21.04 11.99
C ARG A 36 -0.99 19.52 11.87
N ILE A 37 0.24 19.01 11.95
CA ILE A 37 0.50 17.59 12.10
C ILE A 37 0.42 17.27 13.58
N SER A 38 -0.68 16.64 14.00
CA SER A 38 -0.89 16.25 15.39
C SER A 38 -0.32 14.85 15.62
N MET A 39 0.85 14.72 16.24
CA MET A 39 1.42 13.40 16.58
C MET A 39 0.62 12.62 17.63
N THR A 40 -0.52 13.15 18.09
CA THR A 40 -1.47 12.46 18.98
C THR A 40 -2.41 11.51 18.27
N ARG A 41 -2.62 11.65 16.95
CA ARG A 41 -3.34 10.64 16.17
C ARG A 41 -2.35 9.55 15.73
N PRO A 42 -2.65 8.25 15.94
CA PRO A 42 -1.69 7.16 15.75
C PRO A 42 -1.13 7.04 14.31
N ASN A 43 -1.79 7.65 13.33
CA ASN A 43 -1.43 7.63 11.91
C ASN A 43 -0.19 8.48 11.57
N TYR A 44 0.03 9.62 12.24
CA TYR A 44 1.18 10.49 11.92
C TYR A 44 2.55 9.95 12.38
N PRO A 45 2.70 9.41 13.60
CA PRO A 45 3.91 8.69 14.00
C PRO A 45 4.25 7.52 13.10
N PHE A 46 3.22 6.77 12.69
CA PHE A 46 3.38 5.61 11.82
C PHE A 46 3.81 6.02 10.41
N ALA A 47 3.19 7.06 9.84
CA ALA A 47 3.60 7.65 8.57
C ALA A 47 5.05 8.14 8.60
N TYR A 48 5.46 8.77 9.69
CA TYR A 48 6.85 9.20 9.88
C TYR A 48 7.81 8.02 9.99
N GLY A 49 7.45 6.98 10.76
CA GLY A 49 8.22 5.75 10.85
C GLY A 49 8.39 5.06 9.49
N LEU A 50 7.32 5.02 8.70
CA LEU A 50 7.28 4.43 7.37
C LEU A 50 8.10 5.27 6.37
N GLY A 51 7.99 6.59 6.41
CA GLY A 51 8.83 7.51 5.64
C GLY A 51 10.32 7.41 6.00
N MET A 52 10.65 7.29 7.29
CA MET A 52 12.02 7.05 7.76
C MET A 52 12.54 5.68 7.33
N MET A 53 11.70 4.65 7.31
CA MET A 53 12.03 3.36 6.71
C MET A 53 12.30 3.51 5.20
N MET A 54 11.49 4.26 4.45
CA MET A 54 11.70 4.51 3.02
C MET A 54 13.02 5.23 2.75
N ILE A 55 13.31 6.31 3.51
CA ILE A 55 14.56 7.06 3.42
C ILE A 55 15.74 6.15 3.79
N GLY A 56 15.63 5.39 4.88
CA GLY A 56 16.63 4.43 5.30
C GLY A 56 16.90 3.34 4.25
N VAL A 57 15.86 2.82 3.61
CA VAL A 57 15.96 1.86 2.49
C VAL A 57 16.61 2.51 1.26
N GLY A 58 16.29 3.77 0.95
CA GLY A 58 16.87 4.52 -0.15
C GLY A 58 18.35 4.87 0.04
N LEU A 59 18.77 5.15 1.29
CA LEU A 59 20.14 5.57 1.63
C LEU A 59 21.08 4.41 1.99
N SER A 60 20.55 3.22 2.31
CA SER A 60 21.38 2.09 2.72
C SER A 60 22.12 1.46 1.54
N LYS A 61 23.47 1.45 1.61
CA LYS A 61 24.33 0.76 0.63
C LYS A 61 24.29 -0.78 0.76
N ASN A 62 23.99 -1.32 1.95
CA ASN A 62 24.20 -2.73 2.30
C ASN A 62 23.04 -3.34 3.12
N TRP A 63 21.79 -3.05 2.75
CA TRP A 63 20.64 -3.63 3.45
C TRP A 63 20.45 -5.12 3.08
N ARG A 64 21.09 -5.99 3.86
CA ARG A 64 20.68 -7.37 4.08
C ARG A 64 19.79 -7.37 5.33
N LEU A 65 18.53 -6.94 5.23
CA LEU A 65 17.51 -7.49 6.14
C LEU A 65 17.69 -9.01 6.06
N SER A 66 17.93 -9.67 7.18
CA SER A 66 18.20 -11.10 7.22
C SER A 66 17.04 -11.88 6.57
N GLY A 67 17.14 -12.15 5.27
CA GLY A 67 16.09 -12.67 4.39
C GLY A 67 15.05 -11.63 3.97
N SER A 68 14.94 -11.36 2.65
CA SER A 68 13.82 -10.59 2.08
C SER A 68 12.49 -11.23 2.46
N VAL A 69 11.51 -10.42 2.90
CA VAL A 69 10.16 -10.93 3.21
C VAL A 69 9.53 -11.54 1.96
N SER A 70 9.76 -10.93 0.78
CA SER A 70 9.35 -11.47 -0.52
C SER A 70 9.92 -12.88 -0.74
N ALA A 71 11.22 -13.09 -0.47
CA ALA A 71 11.85 -14.41 -0.57
C ALA A 71 11.24 -15.45 0.38
N ARG A 72 10.78 -15.03 1.57
CA ARG A 72 10.07 -15.92 2.51
C ARG A 72 8.65 -16.23 2.03
N LEU A 73 7.91 -15.24 1.54
CA LEU A 73 6.52 -15.40 1.08
C LEU A 73 6.43 -16.22 -0.21
N VAL A 74 7.44 -16.17 -1.07
CA VAL A 74 7.49 -17.01 -2.28
C VAL A 74 7.61 -18.51 -1.95
N ARG A 75 8.09 -18.87 -0.76
CA ARG A 75 8.13 -20.28 -0.30
C ARG A 75 6.76 -20.86 0.01
N LEU A 76 5.76 -20.01 0.24
CA LEU A 76 4.38 -20.44 0.37
C LEU A 76 3.86 -20.88 -1.01
N SER A 77 2.83 -21.72 -1.04
CA SER A 77 2.05 -21.94 -2.25
C SER A 77 1.27 -20.66 -2.62
N PHE A 78 0.81 -20.61 -3.87
CA PHE A 78 -0.05 -19.51 -4.33
C PHE A 78 -1.31 -19.37 -3.47
N TRP A 79 -1.95 -20.49 -3.14
CA TRP A 79 -3.17 -20.50 -2.32
C TRP A 79 -2.93 -20.04 -0.89
N GLU A 80 -1.82 -20.42 -0.27
CA GLU A 80 -1.46 -19.94 1.06
C GLU A 80 -1.22 -18.43 1.07
N ARG A 81 -0.55 -17.88 0.04
CA ARG A 81 -0.44 -16.43 -0.12
C ARG A 81 -1.80 -15.78 -0.29
N LEU A 82 -2.62 -16.30 -1.20
CA LEU A 82 -3.95 -15.76 -1.47
C LEU A 82 -4.80 -15.69 -0.20
N VAL A 83 -4.86 -16.79 0.56
CA VAL A 83 -5.59 -16.86 1.83
C VAL A 83 -4.99 -15.90 2.86
N LEU A 84 -3.66 -15.82 2.96
CA LEU A 84 -2.98 -14.91 3.88
C LEU A 84 -3.36 -13.45 3.65
N PHE A 85 -3.48 -13.01 2.40
CA PHE A 85 -3.85 -11.62 2.07
C PHE A 85 -5.38 -11.39 2.07
N LEU A 86 -6.19 -12.38 1.70
CA LEU A 86 -7.66 -12.21 1.62
C LEU A 86 -8.36 -12.29 2.98
N ILE A 87 -7.87 -13.09 3.93
CA ILE A 87 -8.52 -13.22 5.25
C ILE A 87 -8.64 -11.86 5.95
N PRO A 88 -7.56 -11.05 6.09
CA PRO A 88 -7.67 -9.76 6.74
C PRO A 88 -8.69 -8.83 6.05
N ILE A 89 -8.72 -8.80 4.72
CA ILE A 89 -9.68 -7.98 3.95
C ILE A 89 -11.11 -8.44 4.21
N ALA A 90 -11.36 -9.75 4.14
CA ALA A 90 -12.69 -10.30 4.40
C ALA A 90 -13.16 -10.01 5.84
N LEU A 91 -12.25 -10.07 6.81
CA LEU A 91 -12.54 -9.73 8.20
C LEU A 91 -12.84 -8.24 8.35
N LEU A 92 -12.01 -7.35 7.79
CA LEU A 92 -12.26 -5.91 7.81
C LEU A 92 -13.62 -5.58 7.19
N GLN A 93 -13.96 -6.20 6.06
CA GLN A 93 -15.26 -5.99 5.44
C GLN A 93 -16.43 -6.53 6.24
N ALA A 94 -16.30 -7.74 6.79
CA ALA A 94 -17.32 -8.27 7.67
C ALA A 94 -17.55 -7.36 8.88
N LEU A 95 -16.48 -6.90 9.53
CA LEU A 95 -16.56 -5.97 10.67
C LEU A 95 -17.22 -4.65 10.26
N PHE A 96 -17.00 -4.17 9.03
CA PHE A 96 -17.53 -2.89 8.58
C PHE A 96 -19.04 -2.94 8.45
N TYR A 97 -19.57 -4.03 7.88
CA TYR A 97 -21.01 -4.22 7.76
C TYR A 97 -21.68 -4.62 9.08
N LEU A 98 -21.03 -5.46 9.90
CA LEU A 98 -21.62 -6.04 11.11
C LEU A 98 -21.56 -5.13 12.34
N LEU A 99 -20.53 -4.29 12.46
CA LEU A 99 -20.37 -3.42 13.61
C LEU A 99 -20.92 -2.01 13.33
N PRO A 100 -21.41 -1.30 14.36
CA PRO A 100 -21.69 0.12 14.25
C PRO A 100 -20.38 0.90 14.12
N ASN A 101 -20.40 1.93 13.26
CA ASN A 101 -19.25 2.81 13.08
C ASN A 101 -18.98 3.58 14.38
N ASN A 102 -17.71 3.71 14.74
CA ASN A 102 -17.24 4.50 15.88
C ASN A 102 -15.87 5.10 15.57
N GLU A 103 -15.31 5.88 16.50
CA GLU A 103 -14.03 6.58 16.31
C GLU A 103 -12.82 5.67 16.07
N PHE A 104 -12.89 4.39 16.44
CA PHE A 104 -11.82 3.40 16.25
C PHE A 104 -12.08 2.46 15.06
N TRP A 105 -13.30 2.44 14.54
CA TRP A 105 -13.75 1.51 13.52
C TRP A 105 -14.78 2.17 12.61
N ASN A 106 -14.32 2.61 11.46
CA ASN A 106 -15.14 3.05 10.35
C ASN A 106 -14.26 3.03 9.09
N LEU A 107 -14.42 1.99 8.27
CA LEU A 107 -13.61 1.77 7.07
C LEU A 107 -13.65 2.97 6.11
N ASP A 108 -14.75 3.74 6.16
CA ASP A 108 -15.01 4.95 5.38
C ASP A 108 -14.42 6.23 6.02
N SER A 109 -13.55 6.11 7.02
CA SER A 109 -12.92 7.24 7.69
C SER A 109 -11.41 7.14 7.71
N GLU A 110 -10.78 8.31 7.58
CA GLU A 110 -9.33 8.41 7.62
C GLU A 110 -8.80 8.27 9.05
N GLY A 111 -7.85 7.36 9.24
CA GLY A 111 -7.10 7.19 10.48
C GLY A 111 -7.61 6.09 11.39
N ASP A 112 -8.43 5.17 10.86
CA ASP A 112 -8.92 4.01 11.58
C ASP A 112 -8.07 2.75 11.31
N VAL A 113 -8.47 1.61 11.90
CA VAL A 113 -7.78 0.31 11.71
C VAL A 113 -7.71 -0.11 10.22
N GLY A 114 -8.74 0.22 9.44
CA GLY A 114 -8.78 0.01 8.00
C GLY A 114 -7.70 0.78 7.27
N THR A 115 -7.61 2.09 7.54
CA THR A 115 -6.55 2.98 7.02
C THR A 115 -5.15 2.44 7.32
N PHE A 116 -4.90 2.02 8.57
CA PHE A 116 -3.59 1.44 8.93
C PHE A 116 -3.28 0.17 8.14
N TYR A 117 -4.26 -0.71 7.98
CA TYR A 117 -4.08 -1.93 7.21
C TYR A 117 -3.80 -1.63 5.74
N SER A 118 -4.58 -0.72 5.13
CA SER A 118 -4.39 -0.26 3.75
C SER A 118 -2.98 0.28 3.53
N ALA A 119 -2.53 1.19 4.40
CA ALA A 119 -1.19 1.76 4.35
C ALA A 119 -0.10 0.70 4.45
N VAL A 120 -0.22 -0.25 5.38
CA VAL A 120 0.74 -1.36 5.52
C VAL A 120 0.76 -2.23 4.26
N ALA A 121 -0.41 -2.55 3.69
CA ALA A 121 -0.51 -3.37 2.49
C ALA A 121 0.14 -2.68 1.28
N LEU A 122 -0.11 -1.38 1.10
CA LEU A 122 0.50 -0.54 0.07
C LEU A 122 2.02 -0.46 0.24
N PHE A 123 2.50 -0.19 1.46
CA PHE A 123 3.93 -0.16 1.76
C PHE A 123 4.60 -1.50 1.45
N PHE A 124 3.94 -2.59 1.84
CA PHE A 124 4.42 -3.94 1.60
C PHE A 124 4.48 -4.28 0.10
N ALA A 125 3.47 -3.88 -0.69
CA ALA A 125 3.52 -3.99 -2.14
C ALA A 125 4.72 -3.24 -2.73
N GLY A 126 4.99 -2.03 -2.25
CA GLY A 126 6.19 -1.27 -2.60
C GLY A 126 7.50 -1.98 -2.22
N LEU A 127 7.57 -2.63 -1.05
CA LEU A 127 8.76 -3.42 -0.67
C LEU A 127 9.01 -4.60 -1.63
N ILE A 128 7.96 -5.28 -2.09
CA ILE A 128 8.11 -6.35 -3.08
C ILE A 128 8.63 -5.78 -4.40
N VAL A 129 8.09 -4.63 -4.85
CA VAL A 129 8.57 -3.92 -6.06
C VAL A 129 10.04 -3.55 -5.94
N TYR A 130 10.47 -3.05 -4.77
CA TYR A 130 11.86 -2.74 -4.51
C TYR A 130 12.76 -4.00 -4.56
N ASP A 131 12.30 -5.12 -4.01
CA ASP A 131 13.03 -6.40 -4.09
C ASP A 131 13.17 -6.88 -5.55
N ILE A 132 12.15 -6.70 -6.38
CA ILE A 132 12.22 -6.99 -7.82
C ILE A 132 13.23 -6.07 -8.52
N PHE A 133 13.19 -4.76 -8.24
CA PHE A 133 14.15 -3.81 -8.77
C PHE A 133 15.60 -4.20 -8.44
N ARG A 134 15.85 -4.60 -7.18
CA ARG A 134 17.17 -5.06 -6.73
C ARG A 134 17.60 -6.34 -7.42
N LEU A 135 16.70 -7.31 -7.52
CA LEU A 135 16.93 -8.57 -8.20
C LEU A 135 17.37 -8.29 -9.65
N GLU A 136 16.56 -7.54 -10.41
CA GLU A 136 16.85 -7.17 -11.78
C GLU A 136 18.13 -6.34 -11.95
N LYS A 137 18.42 -5.45 -11.00
CA LYS A 137 19.70 -4.73 -10.96
C LYS A 137 20.88 -5.69 -10.83
N GLY A 138 20.78 -6.69 -9.94
CA GLY A 138 21.79 -7.73 -9.77
C GLY A 138 21.98 -8.60 -11.02
N MET A 139 20.91 -8.78 -11.81
CA MET A 139 20.96 -9.49 -13.09
C MET A 139 21.49 -8.65 -14.25
N GLY A 140 21.63 -7.33 -14.09
CA GLY A 140 21.96 -6.42 -15.18
C GLY A 140 20.81 -6.23 -16.19
N ALA A 141 19.56 -6.42 -15.78
CA ALA A 141 18.41 -6.29 -16.67
C ALA A 141 18.28 -4.86 -17.23
N THR A 142 17.90 -4.77 -18.50
CA THR A 142 17.61 -3.49 -19.14
C THR A 142 16.25 -2.95 -18.66
N ARG A 143 16.14 -1.62 -18.58
CA ARG A 143 14.90 -0.92 -18.16
C ARG A 143 14.41 -1.24 -16.74
N ARG A 144 15.28 -1.72 -15.85
CA ARG A 144 14.96 -1.94 -14.42
C ARG A 144 14.44 -0.66 -13.74
N GLU A 145 14.84 0.51 -14.22
CA GLU A 145 14.42 1.81 -13.71
C GLU A 145 12.90 2.04 -13.86
N ALA A 146 12.23 1.28 -14.73
CA ALA A 146 10.76 1.30 -14.85
C ALA A 146 10.05 0.82 -13.57
N TRP A 147 10.74 0.15 -12.65
CA TRP A 147 10.17 -0.20 -11.35
C TRP A 147 10.09 0.99 -10.38
N LEU A 148 10.88 2.05 -10.59
CA LEU A 148 10.94 3.18 -9.65
C LEU A 148 9.61 3.95 -9.60
N PRO A 149 8.94 4.31 -10.71
CA PRO A 149 7.64 4.97 -10.62
C PRO A 149 6.57 4.10 -9.95
N ILE A 150 6.58 2.78 -10.16
CA ILE A 150 5.68 1.85 -9.46
C ILE A 150 5.99 1.83 -7.95
N LEU A 151 7.26 1.78 -7.58
CA LEU A 151 7.69 1.86 -6.17
C LEU A 151 7.18 3.14 -5.50
N PHE A 152 7.43 4.28 -6.13
CA PHE A 152 7.00 5.58 -5.62
C PHE A 152 5.49 5.73 -5.57
N LEU A 153 4.75 5.11 -6.51
CA LEU A 153 3.30 5.07 -6.47
C LEU A 153 2.79 4.36 -5.22
N PHE A 154 3.19 3.10 -4.98
CA PHE A 154 2.71 2.33 -3.82
C PHE A 154 3.12 2.93 -2.48
N TRP A 155 4.36 3.42 -2.39
CA TRP A 155 4.81 4.09 -1.18
C TRP A 155 4.19 5.47 -0.99
N GLY A 156 3.96 6.21 -2.08
CA GLY A 156 3.26 7.49 -2.06
C GLY A 156 1.81 7.33 -1.58
N LEU A 157 1.08 6.37 -2.14
CA LEU A 157 -0.28 6.00 -1.69
C LEU A 157 -0.28 5.55 -0.23
N SER A 158 0.69 4.75 0.20
CA SER A 158 0.80 4.34 1.61
C SER A 158 0.98 5.51 2.57
N ILE A 159 1.72 6.56 2.18
CA ILE A 159 1.88 7.76 3.00
C ILE A 159 0.59 8.57 2.98
N ASP A 160 0.03 8.76 1.78
CA ASP A 160 -1.21 9.50 1.57
C ASP A 160 -2.35 8.92 2.40
N GLU A 161 -2.49 7.60 2.45
CA GLU A 161 -3.45 6.89 3.29
C GLU A 161 -3.38 7.32 4.77
N LEU A 162 -2.19 7.57 5.28
CA LEU A 162 -1.99 7.89 6.70
C LEU A 162 -2.16 9.38 7.02
N VAL A 163 -1.79 10.26 6.08
CA VAL A 163 -1.73 11.71 6.32
C VAL A 163 -2.74 12.52 5.52
N SER A 164 -3.45 11.86 4.61
CA SER A 164 -4.47 12.42 3.72
C SER A 164 -3.95 13.63 2.96
N ALA A 165 -2.80 13.47 2.31
CA ALA A 165 -2.10 14.56 1.63
C ALA A 165 -2.94 15.12 0.46
N HIS A 166 -3.76 14.28 -0.17
CA HIS A 166 -4.72 14.71 -1.19
C HIS A 166 -5.73 15.74 -0.63
N ASN A 167 -6.18 15.59 0.62
CA ASN A 167 -7.06 16.56 1.29
C ASN A 167 -6.33 17.88 1.60
N ALA A 168 -5.09 17.80 2.09
CA ALA A 168 -4.27 18.99 2.34
C ALA A 168 -4.00 19.81 1.06
N THR A 169 -3.86 19.14 -0.08
CA THR A 169 -3.64 19.78 -1.39
C THR A 169 -4.84 20.66 -1.78
N VAL A 170 -6.07 20.19 -1.55
CA VAL A 170 -7.27 21.00 -1.83
C VAL A 170 -7.35 22.22 -0.92
N HIS A 171 -7.07 22.04 0.38
CA HIS A 171 -7.05 23.17 1.30
C HIS A 171 -6.04 24.23 0.88
N PHE A 172 -4.84 23.83 0.49
CA PHE A 172 -3.80 24.74 0.00
C PHE A 172 -4.24 25.48 -1.28
N LEU A 173 -4.81 24.77 -2.25
CA LEU A 173 -5.28 25.38 -3.51
C LEU A 173 -6.47 26.33 -3.30
N ARG A 174 -7.34 26.05 -2.31
CA ARG A 174 -8.39 26.99 -1.88
C ARG A 174 -7.80 28.27 -1.30
N GLN A 175 -6.76 28.18 -0.47
CA GLN A 175 -6.08 29.36 0.08
C GLN A 175 -5.43 30.23 -1.02
N LEU A 176 -5.02 29.61 -2.14
CA LEU A 176 -4.50 30.31 -3.31
C LEU A 176 -5.60 30.91 -4.21
N GLY A 177 -6.88 30.73 -3.89
CA GLY A 177 -8.00 31.21 -4.71
C GLY A 177 -8.18 30.46 -6.04
N LEU A 178 -7.55 29.29 -6.19
CA LEU A 178 -7.60 28.49 -7.42
C LEU A 178 -8.85 27.60 -7.51
N PHE A 179 -9.50 27.35 -6.37
CA PHE A 179 -10.85 26.79 -6.33
C PHE A 179 -11.82 27.93 -6.01
N GLY A 180 -12.63 28.34 -6.99
CA GLY A 180 -13.72 29.30 -6.76
C GLY A 180 -14.81 28.77 -5.82
N GLU A 181 -15.88 29.54 -5.61
CA GLU A 181 -17.03 29.28 -4.71
C GLU A 181 -17.83 27.98 -4.98
N ILE A 182 -17.30 27.04 -5.76
CA ILE A 182 -17.84 25.69 -6.02
C ILE A 182 -18.09 24.91 -4.70
N SER A 183 -17.49 25.36 -3.59
CA SER A 183 -17.58 24.76 -2.25
C SER A 183 -18.76 25.20 -1.39
N GLN A 184 -19.54 26.22 -1.76
CA GLN A 184 -20.57 26.76 -0.84
C GLN A 184 -21.89 25.96 -0.79
N HIS A 185 -22.08 24.92 -1.61
CA HIS A 185 -23.42 24.35 -1.83
C HIS A 185 -23.74 23.00 -1.17
N SER A 186 -22.83 22.33 -0.46
CA SER A 186 -23.21 21.41 0.63
C SER A 186 -21.99 20.92 1.41
N GLU A 187 -22.15 20.68 2.71
CA GLU A 187 -21.17 20.01 3.58
C GLU A 187 -20.74 18.63 3.04
N ARG A 188 -21.51 18.01 2.13
CA ARG A 188 -21.15 16.75 1.46
C ARG A 188 -20.12 16.92 0.34
N TYR A 189 -20.00 18.10 -0.27
CA TYR A 189 -19.12 18.34 -1.44
C TYR A 189 -17.74 18.92 -1.06
N GLU A 190 -17.49 19.21 0.21
CA GLU A 190 -16.23 19.85 0.62
C GLU A 190 -14.99 18.96 0.45
N GLN A 191 -15.14 17.63 0.39
CA GLN A 191 -14.04 16.66 0.29
C GLN A 191 -13.76 16.19 -1.15
N TRP A 192 -14.52 16.64 -2.15
CA TRP A 192 -14.51 16.14 -3.53
C TRP A 192 -13.57 16.82 -4.54
N PRO A 193 -13.08 18.06 -4.32
CA PRO A 193 -12.28 18.73 -5.34
C PRO A 193 -10.97 18.02 -5.68
N TRP A 194 -10.42 17.21 -4.76
CA TRP A 194 -9.17 16.51 -5.02
C TRP A 194 -9.34 15.45 -6.09
N VAL A 195 -10.47 14.71 -6.10
CA VAL A 195 -10.73 13.64 -7.07
C VAL A 195 -10.74 14.23 -8.48
N ILE A 196 -11.44 15.34 -8.68
CA ILE A 196 -11.48 16.03 -9.97
C ILE A 196 -10.10 16.58 -10.35
N PHE A 197 -9.40 17.19 -9.40
CA PHE A 197 -8.10 17.82 -9.62
C PHE A 197 -6.99 16.80 -9.92
N LEU A 198 -6.99 15.65 -9.23
CA LEU A 198 -6.02 14.57 -9.41
C LEU A 198 -6.43 13.58 -10.51
N SER A 199 -7.65 13.66 -11.06
CA SER A 199 -8.12 12.81 -12.17
C SER A 199 -7.14 12.72 -13.35
N PRO A 200 -6.56 13.83 -13.86
CA PRO A 200 -5.59 13.73 -14.97
C PRO A 200 -4.34 12.92 -14.58
N PHE A 201 -3.88 13.06 -13.33
CA PHE A 201 -2.76 12.29 -12.80
C PHE A 201 -3.12 10.81 -12.63
N ALA A 202 -4.30 10.50 -12.06
CA ALA A 202 -4.80 9.14 -11.93
C ALA A 202 -4.91 8.44 -13.30
N ILE A 203 -5.42 9.14 -14.32
CA ILE A 203 -5.49 8.64 -15.71
C ILE A 203 -4.09 8.33 -16.25
N ALA A 204 -3.12 9.23 -16.05
CA ALA A 204 -1.74 9.01 -16.47
C ALA A 204 -1.13 7.78 -15.79
N VAL A 205 -1.37 7.59 -14.48
CA VAL A 205 -0.96 6.42 -13.71
C VAL A 205 -1.58 5.14 -14.27
N ILE A 206 -2.89 5.13 -14.57
CA ILE A 206 -3.58 3.97 -15.16
C ILE A 206 -2.94 3.57 -16.49
N PHE A 207 -2.70 4.54 -17.38
CA PHE A 207 -2.04 4.28 -18.67
C PHE A 207 -0.61 3.75 -18.48
N TYR A 208 0.14 4.34 -17.55
CA TYR A 208 1.48 3.89 -17.22
C TYR A 208 1.48 2.46 -16.68
N MET A 209 0.63 2.13 -15.70
CA MET A 209 0.51 0.79 -15.13
C MET A 209 0.08 -0.24 -16.17
N LYS A 210 -0.92 0.06 -17.00
CA LYS A 210 -1.33 -0.83 -18.10
C LYS A 210 -0.15 -1.15 -19.03
N ARG A 211 0.57 -0.13 -19.47
CA ARG A 211 1.75 -0.29 -20.32
C ARG A 211 2.83 -1.10 -19.59
N PHE A 212 3.13 -0.73 -18.35
CA PHE A 212 4.12 -1.40 -17.51
C PHE A 212 3.81 -2.90 -17.35
N PHE A 213 2.58 -3.28 -17.01
CA PHE A 213 2.20 -4.69 -16.85
C PHE A 213 2.26 -5.46 -18.17
N THR A 214 1.89 -4.82 -19.29
CA THR A 214 2.02 -5.43 -20.61
C THR A 214 3.50 -5.69 -20.94
N ASP A 215 4.35 -4.69 -20.75
CA ASP A 215 5.78 -4.79 -21.06
C ASP A 215 6.50 -5.77 -20.12
N ARG A 216 6.18 -5.77 -18.82
CA ARG A 216 6.93 -6.54 -17.81
C ARG A 216 6.35 -7.92 -17.53
N PHE A 217 5.02 -8.07 -17.50
CA PHE A 217 4.38 -9.30 -17.02
C PHE A 217 3.90 -10.23 -18.11
N HIS A 218 3.99 -9.86 -19.41
CA HIS A 218 3.52 -10.73 -20.48
C HIS A 218 4.17 -12.13 -20.49
N HIS A 219 5.40 -12.27 -19.97
CA HIS A 219 6.08 -13.57 -19.81
C HIS A 219 5.63 -14.36 -18.57
N CYS A 220 4.99 -13.72 -17.59
CA CYS A 220 4.46 -14.35 -16.40
C CYS A 220 2.93 -14.24 -16.37
N ARG A 221 2.25 -15.22 -16.99
CA ARG A 221 0.78 -15.22 -17.17
C ARG A 221 0.00 -14.93 -15.89
N ARG A 222 0.43 -15.49 -14.74
CA ARG A 222 -0.24 -15.25 -13.45
C ARG A 222 -0.10 -13.80 -13.01
N SER A 223 1.11 -13.24 -13.01
CA SER A 223 1.33 -11.83 -12.69
C SER A 223 0.52 -10.92 -13.59
N PHE A 224 0.49 -11.19 -14.89
CA PHE A 224 -0.27 -10.39 -15.86
C PHE A 224 -1.78 -10.40 -15.59
N ILE A 225 -2.36 -11.58 -15.32
CA ILE A 225 -3.78 -11.73 -14.99
C ILE A 225 -4.10 -11.02 -13.67
N LEU A 226 -3.31 -11.27 -12.62
CA LEU A 226 -3.52 -10.69 -11.30
C LEU A 226 -3.43 -9.16 -11.33
N SER A 227 -2.41 -8.60 -12.01
CA SER A 227 -2.27 -7.15 -12.16
C SER A 227 -3.39 -6.54 -13.01
N GLY A 228 -3.88 -7.27 -14.03
CA GLY A 228 -4.99 -6.82 -14.86
C GLY A 228 -6.30 -6.74 -14.06
N ILE A 229 -6.63 -7.79 -13.30
CA ILE A 229 -7.80 -7.79 -12.42
C ILE A 229 -7.63 -6.71 -11.33
N GLY A 230 -6.45 -6.63 -10.71
CA GLY A 230 -6.16 -5.63 -9.68
C GLY A 230 -6.36 -4.21 -10.19
N LEU A 231 -5.91 -3.89 -11.41
CA LEU A 231 -6.12 -2.58 -12.02
C LEU A 231 -7.60 -2.28 -12.29
N VAL A 232 -8.38 -3.26 -12.76
CA VAL A 232 -9.83 -3.07 -12.97
C VAL A 232 -10.55 -2.84 -11.64
N VAL A 233 -10.22 -3.61 -10.61
CA VAL A 233 -10.83 -3.46 -9.28
C VAL A 233 -10.47 -2.10 -8.68
N TRP A 234 -9.21 -1.66 -8.79
CA TRP A 234 -8.78 -0.35 -8.30
C TRP A 234 -9.43 0.81 -9.05
N ILE A 235 -9.57 0.72 -10.38
CA ILE A 235 -10.32 1.71 -11.17
C ILE A 235 -11.78 1.78 -10.72
N ASN A 236 -12.40 0.64 -10.41
CA ASN A 236 -13.77 0.63 -9.90
C ASN A 236 -13.88 1.36 -8.55
N ALA A 237 -12.92 1.21 -7.64
CA ALA A 237 -12.91 1.96 -6.38
C ALA A 237 -12.96 3.47 -6.64
N TYR A 238 -12.06 3.95 -7.51
CA TYR A 238 -12.00 5.35 -7.93
C TYR A 238 -13.30 5.84 -8.59
N LEU A 239 -13.97 5.00 -9.37
CA LEU A 239 -15.28 5.34 -9.95
C LEU A 239 -16.38 5.42 -8.89
N PHE A 240 -16.37 4.52 -7.90
CA PHE A 240 -17.31 4.56 -6.78
C PHE A 240 -17.12 5.80 -5.94
N GLU A 241 -15.88 6.24 -5.76
CA GLU A 241 -15.58 7.50 -5.12
C GLU A 241 -16.27 8.65 -5.88
N ILE A 242 -16.02 8.81 -7.18
CA ILE A 242 -16.69 9.84 -8.02
C ILE A 242 -18.24 9.78 -7.90
N MET A 243 -18.82 8.60 -7.73
CA MET A 243 -20.25 8.38 -7.61
C MET A 243 -20.86 8.80 -6.26
N VAL A 244 -20.11 9.26 -5.26
CA VAL A 244 -20.67 9.74 -3.96
C VAL A 244 -21.62 10.92 -4.12
N ALA A 245 -21.60 11.59 -5.27
CA ALA A 245 -22.62 12.57 -5.64
C ALA A 245 -24.03 11.99 -5.89
N THR A 246 -24.24 10.67 -5.73
CA THR A 246 -25.51 9.98 -5.97
C THR A 246 -26.27 9.63 -4.68
N SER A 247 -27.53 9.18 -4.80
CA SER A 247 -28.38 8.72 -3.69
C SER A 247 -28.01 7.34 -3.12
N PHE A 248 -26.81 6.84 -3.39
CA PHE A 248 -26.36 5.53 -2.97
C PHE A 248 -26.11 5.48 -1.45
N PRO A 249 -26.47 4.39 -0.74
CA PRO A 249 -26.26 4.31 0.71
C PRO A 249 -24.76 4.41 1.06
N ARG A 250 -24.36 5.42 1.85
CA ARG A 250 -22.94 5.68 2.16
C ARG A 250 -22.21 4.47 2.72
N LYS A 251 -22.85 3.69 3.61
CA LYS A 251 -22.26 2.47 4.16
C LYS A 251 -22.01 1.40 3.10
N LEU A 252 -22.89 1.25 2.11
CA LEU A 252 -22.65 0.31 1.01
C LEU A 252 -21.57 0.84 0.07
N GLN A 253 -21.55 2.16 -0.15
CA GLN A 253 -20.57 2.82 -0.99
C GLN A 253 -19.15 2.66 -0.47
N GLY A 254 -18.87 3.16 0.74
CA GLY A 254 -17.55 3.12 1.33
C GLY A 254 -17.05 1.69 1.47
N GLY A 255 -17.96 0.74 1.77
CA GLY A 255 -17.59 -0.67 1.78
C GLY A 255 -17.16 -1.18 0.40
N ILE A 256 -17.85 -0.84 -0.68
CA ILE A 256 -17.44 -1.27 -2.03
C ILE A 256 -16.14 -0.58 -2.45
N GLU A 257 -16.02 0.72 -2.19
CA GLU A 257 -14.86 1.55 -2.49
C GLU A 257 -13.60 1.03 -1.80
N GLU A 258 -13.57 1.09 -0.47
CA GLU A 258 -12.45 0.64 0.39
C GLU A 258 -12.12 -0.85 0.16
N GLY A 259 -13.17 -1.68 0.06
CA GLY A 259 -13.01 -3.09 -0.24
C GLY A 259 -12.32 -3.35 -1.58
N SER A 260 -12.63 -2.52 -2.58
CA SER A 260 -12.01 -2.60 -3.91
C SER A 260 -10.57 -2.09 -3.87
N GLU A 261 -10.25 -1.04 -3.12
CA GLU A 261 -8.86 -0.57 -2.96
C GLU A 261 -7.97 -1.61 -2.30
N LEU A 262 -8.43 -2.19 -1.20
CA LEU A 262 -7.71 -3.25 -0.47
C LEU A 262 -7.52 -4.50 -1.34
N LEU A 263 -8.57 -4.91 -2.06
CA LEU A 263 -8.52 -6.05 -2.96
C LEU A 263 -7.58 -5.81 -4.14
N GLY A 264 -7.66 -4.63 -4.77
CA GLY A 264 -6.78 -4.22 -5.87
C GLY A 264 -5.32 -4.23 -5.45
N THR A 265 -5.00 -3.60 -4.31
CA THR A 265 -3.67 -3.58 -3.69
C THR A 265 -3.14 -4.98 -3.41
N THR A 266 -4.00 -5.87 -2.88
CA THR A 266 -3.64 -7.28 -2.64
C THR A 266 -3.33 -8.03 -3.93
N LEU A 267 -4.14 -7.84 -4.97
CA LEU A 267 -3.90 -8.46 -6.27
C LEU A 267 -2.59 -7.97 -6.90
N PHE A 268 -2.24 -6.69 -6.74
CA PHE A 268 -0.94 -6.18 -7.14
C PHE A 268 0.21 -6.81 -6.33
N GLY A 269 0.10 -6.89 -5.01
CA GLY A 269 1.09 -7.57 -4.16
C GLY A 269 1.32 -9.03 -4.57
N LEU A 270 0.25 -9.77 -4.85
CA LEU A 270 0.33 -11.14 -5.36
C LEU A 270 0.97 -11.20 -6.76
N ALA A 271 0.61 -10.29 -7.66
CA ALA A 271 1.21 -10.20 -8.99
C ALA A 271 2.72 -9.97 -8.92
N PHE A 272 3.16 -9.06 -8.03
CA PHE A 272 4.57 -8.78 -7.79
C PHE A 272 5.29 -9.97 -7.19
N LEU A 273 4.70 -10.68 -6.22
CA LEU A 273 5.30 -11.89 -5.66
C LEU A 273 5.45 -13.01 -6.69
N GLU A 274 4.46 -13.23 -7.55
CA GLU A 274 4.57 -14.20 -8.65
C GLU A 274 5.67 -13.81 -9.64
N PHE A 275 5.80 -12.51 -9.94
CA PHE A 275 6.84 -12.02 -10.85
C PHE A 275 8.23 -12.13 -10.22
N PHE A 276 8.36 -11.79 -8.94
CA PHE A 276 9.58 -11.98 -8.16
C PHE A 276 9.99 -13.46 -8.15
N ALA A 277 9.04 -14.37 -7.88
CA ALA A 277 9.28 -15.82 -7.89
C ALA A 277 9.70 -16.35 -9.26
N TYR A 278 9.09 -15.84 -10.34
CA TYR A 278 9.45 -16.18 -11.71
C TYR A 278 10.89 -15.73 -12.01
N THR A 279 11.19 -14.46 -11.72
CA THR A 279 12.47 -13.84 -12.01
C THR A 279 13.61 -14.46 -11.22
N ALA A 280 13.40 -14.76 -9.93
CA ALA A 280 14.41 -15.37 -9.06
C ALA A 280 14.80 -16.77 -9.55
N ARG A 281 13.84 -17.56 -10.04
CA ARG A 281 14.09 -18.90 -10.61
C ARG A 281 14.80 -18.86 -11.95
N SER A 282 14.65 -17.77 -12.70
CA SER A 282 15.36 -17.58 -13.97
C SER A 282 16.82 -17.14 -13.80
N TYR A 283 17.32 -16.98 -12.56
CA TYR A 283 18.68 -16.48 -12.30
C TYR A 283 19.54 -17.45 -11.45
N PRO A 284 20.31 -18.37 -12.07
CA PRO A 284 21.06 -19.42 -11.37
C PRO A 284 22.19 -18.92 -10.43
N LYS A 285 22.69 -17.69 -10.63
CA LYS A 285 23.80 -17.15 -9.81
C LYS A 285 23.39 -16.84 -8.37
N LEU A 286 22.10 -16.67 -8.09
CA LEU A 286 21.60 -16.51 -6.71
C LEU A 286 21.46 -17.86 -6.00
N GLU A 287 21.12 -18.93 -6.73
CA GLU A 287 21.07 -20.29 -6.18
C GLU A 287 22.43 -20.72 -5.63
N ALA A 288 23.55 -20.41 -6.26
CA ALA A 288 24.88 -20.75 -5.71
C ALA A 288 25.24 -20.02 -4.39
N SER A 289 24.58 -18.90 -4.07
CA SER A 289 24.82 -18.16 -2.82
C SER A 289 23.73 -18.37 -1.75
N GLU A 290 22.53 -18.80 -2.15
CA GLU A 290 21.40 -19.10 -1.27
C GLU A 290 21.15 -20.61 -1.08
N GLU A 291 21.56 -21.51 -1.99
CA GLU A 291 21.54 -22.96 -1.76
C GLU A 291 22.40 -23.35 -0.56
N ASP A 292 23.52 -22.66 -0.31
CA ASP A 292 24.31 -22.86 0.91
C ASP A 292 23.58 -22.42 2.20
N ALA A 293 22.61 -21.50 2.08
CA ALA A 293 21.73 -21.08 3.17
C ALA A 293 20.44 -21.91 3.27
N VAL A 294 20.04 -22.60 2.20
CA VAL A 294 18.78 -23.35 2.07
C VAL A 294 18.97 -24.86 2.25
N ARG A 295 20.14 -25.43 1.94
CA ARG A 295 20.46 -26.87 2.07
C ARG A 295 20.95 -27.30 3.45
N LYS A 296 21.08 -26.41 4.44
CA LYS A 296 21.20 -26.88 5.83
C LYS A 296 19.79 -27.21 6.33
N PRO A 297 19.34 -28.48 6.35
CA PRO A 297 18.22 -28.83 7.20
C PRO A 297 18.60 -28.36 8.60
N LEU A 298 17.69 -27.63 9.24
CA LEU A 298 17.77 -27.41 10.68
C LEU A 298 17.86 -28.80 11.29
N ARG A 299 19.07 -29.19 11.72
CA ARG A 299 19.26 -30.38 12.53
C ARG A 299 18.43 -30.15 13.78
N PHE A 300 17.49 -31.07 13.98
CA PHE A 300 16.42 -31.05 14.97
C PHE A 300 16.94 -30.83 16.39
#